data_AF-A0A937WMU2-F1
#
_entry.id   AF-A0A937WMU2-F1
#
_cell.length_a   1.000
_cell.length_b   1.000
_cell.length_c   1.000
_cell.angle_alpha   90.00
_cell.angle_beta   90.00
_cell.angle_gamma   90.00
#
_symmetry.space_group_name_H-M   'P 1'
#
loop_
_entity.id
_entity.type
_entity.pdbx_description
1 polymer ?
#
loop_
_entity_poly.entity_id
_entity_poly.type
_entity_poly.pdbx_seq_one_letter_code
_entity_poly.pdbx_strand_id
1 'polypeptide(L)'
;MENYLKPFKDKWIRISDDTASEEYRIDDIHFDTRFKLIFAIAAHFNVHGFEIQLSYESPPRSGLGGSGVLAITAIAAINKACEAFGESEFSKPYIIELAHNIEDGLRYSYTGMQDQCAAVYGGVNKWFWTCASPELCKRMGEAGRTRVNKEFNIERSIKYLERTYGLILSRH
;
A
#
# COMPACT_ATOMS: atom_id res chain seq x y z
N MET A 1 9.39 -24.87 1.71
CA MET A 1 8.65 -23.60 1.80
C MET A 1 9.68 -22.51 1.92
N GLU A 2 9.89 -21.73 0.85
CA GLU A 2 10.65 -20.49 1.01
C GLU A 2 9.81 -19.56 1.88
N ASN A 3 10.35 -19.16 3.03
CA ASN A 3 9.65 -18.31 3.98
C ASN A 3 9.81 -16.86 3.52
N TYR A 4 8.83 -16.35 2.79
CA TYR A 4 8.75 -14.94 2.36
C TYR A 4 8.42 -13.96 3.51
N LEU A 5 8.08 -14.50 4.69
CA LEU A 5 7.88 -13.74 5.93
C LEU A 5 8.73 -14.38 7.04
N LYS A 6 9.58 -13.59 7.70
CA LYS A 6 10.47 -14.07 8.77
C LYS A 6 10.39 -13.14 9.99
N PRO A 7 10.51 -13.65 11.23
CA PRO A 7 10.65 -12.80 12.40
C PRO A 7 11.82 -11.82 12.28
N PHE A 8 11.65 -10.62 12.81
CA PHE A 8 12.65 -9.56 12.82
C PHE A 8 12.59 -8.77 14.14
N LYS A 9 13.20 -7.59 14.20
CA LYS A 9 13.25 -6.73 15.39
C LYS A 9 11.86 -6.16 15.67
N ASP A 10 11.44 -6.21 16.94
CA ASP A 10 10.20 -5.56 17.38
C ASP A 10 10.18 -4.07 17.01
N LYS A 11 9.02 -3.56 16.60
CA LYS A 11 8.79 -2.20 16.05
C LYS A 11 9.51 -1.85 14.75
N TRP A 12 10.25 -2.78 14.16
CA TRP A 12 10.86 -2.59 12.85
C TRP A 12 10.16 -3.45 11.80
N ILE A 13 10.21 -2.98 10.57
CA ILE A 13 9.88 -3.77 9.39
C ILE A 13 11.03 -3.68 8.41
N ARG A 14 11.37 -4.82 7.81
CA ARG A 14 12.31 -4.90 6.70
C ARG A 14 11.59 -5.42 5.47
N ILE A 15 11.92 -4.84 4.32
CA ILE A 15 11.43 -5.30 3.02
C ILE A 15 12.64 -5.53 2.13
N SER A 16 12.66 -6.65 1.43
CA SER A 16 13.75 -7.03 0.54
C SER A 16 13.22 -7.67 -0.75
N ASP A 17 13.99 -7.56 -1.81
CA ASP A 17 13.93 -8.42 -3.00
C ASP A 17 15.35 -8.89 -3.34
N ASP A 18 15.52 -9.61 -4.45
CA ASP A 18 16.83 -10.15 -4.85
C ASP A 18 17.89 -9.08 -5.15
N THR A 19 17.50 -7.80 -5.21
CA THR A 19 18.36 -6.70 -5.65
C THR A 19 18.53 -5.60 -4.60
N ALA A 20 17.62 -5.47 -3.63
CA ALA A 20 17.68 -4.43 -2.61
C ALA A 20 17.01 -4.85 -1.31
N SER A 21 17.41 -4.22 -0.20
CA SER A 21 16.75 -4.33 1.09
C SER A 21 16.71 -2.98 1.78
N GLU A 22 15.56 -2.64 2.36
CA GLU A 22 15.36 -1.45 3.16
C GLU A 22 14.66 -1.81 4.48
N GLU A 23 14.97 -1.10 5.56
CA GLU A 23 14.31 -1.30 6.87
C GLU A 23 14.00 0.03 7.54
N TYR A 24 12.87 0.09 8.22
CA TYR A 24 12.42 1.26 8.98
C TYR A 24 11.78 0.85 10.30
N ARG A 25 11.80 1.77 11.26
CA ARG A 25 10.95 1.70 12.44
C ARG A 25 9.52 2.06 12.02
N ILE A 26 8.51 1.36 12.51
CA ILE A 26 7.11 1.48 12.03
C ILE A 26 6.53 2.89 12.20
N ASP A 27 7.02 3.63 13.19
CA ASP A 27 6.68 5.01 13.53
C ASP A 27 7.59 6.07 12.87
N ASP A 28 8.55 5.64 12.04
CA ASP A 28 9.54 6.49 11.37
C ASP A 28 9.83 6.02 9.93
N ILE A 29 8.75 5.69 9.20
CA ILE A 29 8.84 5.23 7.80
C ILE A 29 8.94 6.43 6.86
N HIS A 30 9.92 6.37 5.97
CA HIS A 30 10.01 7.27 4.81
C HIS A 30 9.38 6.62 3.57
N PHE A 31 8.61 7.40 2.80
CA PHE A 31 7.93 6.91 1.58
C PHE A 31 8.64 7.31 0.27
N ASP A 32 9.83 7.91 0.36
CA ASP A 32 10.73 8.12 -0.78
C ASP A 32 11.67 6.91 -0.93
N THR A 33 11.07 5.74 -1.10
CA THR A 33 11.76 4.44 -1.07
C THR A 33 11.30 3.56 -2.23
N ARG A 34 12.13 2.57 -2.59
CA ARG A 34 11.76 1.61 -3.63
C ARG A 34 10.52 0.82 -3.23
N PHE A 35 10.45 0.45 -1.96
CA PHE A 35 9.40 -0.39 -1.40
C PHE A 35 8.24 0.41 -0.77
N LYS A 36 8.10 1.70 -1.13
CA LYS A 36 7.13 2.64 -0.52
C LYS A 36 5.70 2.12 -0.44
N LEU A 37 5.27 1.32 -1.43
CA LEU A 37 3.93 0.74 -1.46
C LEU A 37 3.72 -0.26 -0.32
N ILE A 38 4.66 -1.17 -0.12
CA ILE A 38 4.56 -2.18 0.94
C ILE A 38 4.80 -1.55 2.31
N PHE A 39 5.72 -0.59 2.42
CA PHE A 39 5.89 0.18 3.66
C PHE A 39 4.62 0.93 4.06
N ALA A 40 3.88 1.53 3.11
CA ALA A 40 2.62 2.21 3.40
C ALA A 40 1.53 1.25 3.86
N ILE A 41 1.45 0.05 3.28
CA ILE A 41 0.52 -0.99 3.71
C ILE A 41 0.87 -1.46 5.13
N ALA A 42 2.15 -1.72 5.41
CA ALA A 42 2.60 -2.11 6.74
C ALA A 42 2.32 -1.01 7.78
N ALA A 43 2.59 0.25 7.46
CA ALA A 43 2.28 1.40 8.31
C ALA A 43 0.78 1.51 8.59
N HIS A 44 -0.07 1.30 7.58
CA HIS A 44 -1.52 1.38 7.72
C HIS A 44 -2.06 0.39 8.76
N PHE A 45 -1.58 -0.84 8.71
CA PHE A 45 -2.00 -1.91 9.63
C PHE A 45 -1.13 -2.00 10.89
N ASN A 46 -0.16 -1.09 11.07
CA ASN A 46 0.83 -1.11 12.15
C ASN A 46 1.54 -2.47 12.29
N VAL A 47 1.91 -3.08 11.17
CA VAL A 47 2.51 -4.41 11.14
C VAL A 47 4.03 -4.25 11.25
N HIS A 48 4.63 -4.82 12.29
CA HIS A 48 6.07 -4.80 12.55
C HIS A 48 6.57 -6.11 13.20
N GLY A 49 7.89 -6.25 13.38
CA GLY A 49 8.49 -7.45 13.97
C GLY A 49 8.83 -8.54 12.96
N PHE A 50 8.83 -8.24 11.66
CA PHE A 50 9.13 -9.19 10.60
C PHE A 50 9.86 -8.54 9.42
N GLU A 51 10.49 -9.41 8.64
CA GLU A 51 11.03 -9.13 7.31
C GLU A 51 10.11 -9.75 6.25
N ILE A 52 9.76 -8.96 5.24
CA ILE A 52 9.02 -9.39 4.05
C ILE A 52 10.01 -9.49 2.88
N GLN A 53 10.18 -10.69 2.32
CA GLN A 53 10.91 -10.90 1.09
C GLN A 53 9.94 -10.96 -0.08
N LEU A 54 10.15 -10.10 -1.07
CA LEU A 54 9.35 -9.98 -2.27
C LEU A 54 10.02 -10.75 -3.41
N SER A 55 9.22 -11.49 -4.17
CA SER A 55 9.63 -12.12 -5.42
C SER A 55 8.61 -11.80 -6.50
N TYR A 56 9.10 -11.60 -7.73
CA TYR A 56 8.27 -11.27 -8.87
C TYR A 56 8.78 -12.00 -10.10
N GLU A 57 7.90 -12.71 -10.81
CA GLU A 57 8.24 -13.37 -12.08
C GLU A 57 8.19 -12.40 -13.27
N SER A 58 7.38 -11.35 -13.15
CA SER A 58 7.24 -10.31 -14.18
C SER A 58 8.20 -9.14 -13.92
N PRO A 59 8.92 -8.63 -14.94
CA PRO A 59 9.77 -7.46 -14.78
C PRO A 59 8.99 -6.23 -14.28
N PRO A 60 9.60 -5.36 -13.45
CA PRO A 60 9.02 -4.07 -13.10
C PRO A 60 8.64 -3.28 -14.36
N ARG A 61 7.49 -2.57 -14.31
CA ARG A 61 6.97 -1.74 -15.42
C ARG A 61 6.60 -2.51 -16.69
N SER A 62 6.28 -3.80 -16.57
CA SER A 62 5.76 -4.63 -17.67
C SER A 62 4.39 -4.20 -18.21
N GLY A 63 3.67 -3.32 -17.51
CA GLY A 63 2.30 -2.93 -17.86
C GLY A 63 1.24 -3.98 -17.50
N LEU A 64 1.61 -5.02 -16.73
CA LEU A 64 0.73 -6.13 -16.34
C LEU A 64 -0.01 -5.90 -15.01
N GLY A 65 -0.05 -4.66 -14.50
CA GLY A 65 -0.71 -4.36 -13.21
C GLY A 65 0.04 -4.86 -11.98
N GLY A 66 1.36 -5.05 -12.07
CA GLY A 66 2.19 -5.63 -11.01
C GLY A 66 2.14 -4.88 -9.66
N SER A 67 1.96 -3.55 -9.67
CA SER A 67 1.80 -2.76 -8.44
C SER A 67 0.47 -3.05 -7.74
N GLY A 68 -0.62 -3.11 -8.50
CA GLY A 68 -1.95 -3.48 -7.99
C GLY A 68 -1.94 -4.89 -7.41
N VAL A 69 -1.36 -5.87 -8.13
CA VAL A 69 -1.19 -7.24 -7.62
C VAL A 69 -0.37 -7.25 -6.33
N LEU A 70 0.77 -6.56 -6.30
CA LEU A 70 1.63 -6.49 -5.13
C LEU A 70 0.91 -5.91 -3.90
N ALA A 71 0.16 -4.83 -4.07
CA ALA A 71 -0.65 -4.24 -3.00
C ALA A 71 -1.70 -5.22 -2.48
N ILE A 72 -2.44 -5.87 -3.38
CA ILE A 72 -3.46 -6.86 -3.03
C ILE A 72 -2.85 -8.04 -2.30
N THR A 73 -1.74 -8.60 -2.78
CA THR A 73 -1.06 -9.71 -2.12
C THR A 73 -0.61 -9.36 -0.72
N ALA A 74 -0.05 -8.17 -0.50
CA ALA A 74 0.37 -7.71 0.83
C ALA A 74 -0.82 -7.55 1.79
N ILE A 75 -1.91 -6.91 1.35
CA ILE A 75 -3.11 -6.75 2.18
C ILE A 75 -3.76 -8.11 2.47
N ALA A 76 -3.82 -9.01 1.50
CA ALA A 76 -4.37 -10.35 1.68
C ALA A 76 -3.53 -11.19 2.66
N ALA A 77 -2.20 -11.07 2.62
CA ALA A 77 -1.32 -11.73 3.59
C ALA A 77 -1.58 -11.23 5.02
N ILE A 78 -1.75 -9.92 5.20
CA ILE A 78 -2.11 -9.33 6.49
C ILE A 78 -3.50 -9.79 6.94
N ASN A 79 -4.49 -9.76 6.05
CA ASN A 79 -5.86 -10.23 6.34
C ASN A 79 -5.85 -11.68 6.86
N LYS A 80 -5.11 -12.56 6.18
CA LYS A 80 -4.96 -13.97 6.59
C LYS A 80 -4.23 -14.13 7.92
N ALA A 81 -3.26 -13.25 8.22
CA ALA A 81 -2.62 -13.24 9.53
C ALA A 81 -3.60 -12.79 10.63
N CYS A 82 -4.39 -11.74 10.39
CA CYS A 82 -5.43 -11.27 11.31
C CYS A 82 -6.48 -12.36 11.59
N GLU A 83 -6.94 -13.06 10.56
CA GLU A 83 -7.87 -14.21 10.69
C GLU A 83 -7.29 -15.29 11.62
N ALA A 84 -5.99 -15.59 11.51
CA ALA A 84 -5.33 -16.55 12.40
C ALA A 84 -5.27 -16.10 13.87
N PHE A 85 -5.43 -14.80 14.14
CA PHE A 85 -5.57 -14.23 15.49
C PHE A 85 -7.03 -14.05 15.95
N GLY A 86 -8.01 -14.50 15.14
CA GLY A 86 -9.43 -14.45 15.47
C GLY A 86 -10.14 -13.15 15.08
N GLU A 87 -9.50 -12.29 14.30
CA GLU A 87 -10.13 -11.08 13.74
C GLU A 87 -11.04 -11.42 12.56
N SER A 88 -12.00 -10.54 12.27
CA SER A 88 -12.91 -10.70 11.13
C SER A 88 -12.20 -10.49 9.80
N GLU A 89 -12.49 -11.34 8.80
CA GLU A 89 -11.96 -11.22 7.45
C GLU A 89 -12.37 -9.89 6.77
N PHE A 90 -11.43 -9.25 6.10
CA PHE A 90 -11.70 -8.12 5.23
C PHE A 90 -12.50 -8.53 3.99
N SER A 91 -13.54 -7.75 3.69
CA SER A 91 -14.30 -7.96 2.45
C SER A 91 -13.45 -7.66 1.20
N LYS A 92 -13.69 -8.38 0.11
CA LYS A 92 -13.03 -8.13 -1.18
C LYS A 92 -13.12 -6.66 -1.65
N PRO A 93 -14.30 -5.99 -1.61
CA PRO A 93 -14.38 -4.57 -1.97
C PRO A 93 -13.48 -3.67 -1.13
N TYR A 94 -13.42 -3.92 0.19
CA TYR A 94 -12.54 -3.16 1.08
C TYR A 94 -11.06 -3.33 0.70
N ILE A 95 -10.60 -4.56 0.44
CA ILE A 95 -9.22 -4.83 0.03
C ILE A 95 -8.88 -4.07 -1.27
N ILE A 96 -9.79 -4.07 -2.26
CA ILE A 96 -9.60 -3.39 -3.54
C ILE A 96 -9.54 -1.87 -3.35
N GLU A 97 -10.51 -1.29 -2.63
CA GLU A 97 -10.56 0.16 -2.37
C GLU A 97 -9.33 0.63 -1.60
N LEU A 98 -8.91 -0.12 -0.57
CA LEU A 98 -7.73 0.18 0.21
C LEU A 98 -6.46 0.16 -0.65
N ALA A 99 -6.25 -0.89 -1.43
CA ALA A 99 -5.09 -1.02 -2.30
C ALA A 99 -5.00 0.15 -3.30
N HIS A 100 -6.12 0.46 -3.96
CA HIS A 100 -6.18 1.56 -4.91
C HIS A 100 -5.89 2.91 -4.25
N ASN A 101 -6.50 3.18 -3.10
CA ASN A 101 -6.34 4.43 -2.37
C ASN A 101 -4.90 4.66 -1.89
N ILE A 102 -4.22 3.60 -1.43
CA ILE A 102 -2.80 3.68 -1.07
C ILE A 102 -1.93 3.97 -2.30
N GLU A 103 -2.19 3.27 -3.41
CA GLU A 103 -1.43 3.43 -4.65
C GLU A 103 -1.56 4.84 -5.26
N ASP A 104 -2.79 5.37 -5.31
CA ASP A 104 -3.10 6.74 -5.76
C ASP A 104 -2.52 7.79 -4.80
N GLY A 105 -2.67 7.59 -3.49
CA GLY A 105 -2.14 8.50 -2.46
C GLY A 105 -0.62 8.65 -2.51
N LEU A 106 0.11 7.57 -2.80
CA LEU A 106 1.56 7.57 -2.99
C LEU A 106 2.02 8.07 -4.38
N ARG A 107 1.06 8.37 -5.27
CA ARG A 107 1.30 8.61 -6.70
C ARG A 107 2.20 7.52 -7.29
N TYR A 108 1.97 6.28 -6.87
CA TYR A 108 2.79 5.14 -7.31
C TYR A 108 2.48 4.79 -8.76
N SER A 109 1.20 4.84 -9.11
CA SER A 109 0.67 4.65 -10.46
C SER A 109 -0.47 5.62 -10.71
N TYR A 110 -0.78 5.85 -11.99
CA TYR A 110 -1.94 6.61 -12.43
C TYR A 110 -3.02 5.70 -13.05
N THR A 111 -3.00 4.41 -12.70
CA THR A 111 -3.96 3.41 -13.19
C THR A 111 -5.26 3.45 -12.39
N GLY A 112 -6.37 3.07 -13.03
CA GLY A 112 -7.65 2.87 -12.35
C GLY A 112 -7.66 1.59 -11.50
N MET A 113 -8.77 1.33 -10.81
CA MET A 113 -8.97 0.17 -9.92
C MET A 113 -8.95 -1.21 -10.61
N GLN A 114 -8.80 -1.24 -11.93
CA GLN A 114 -8.92 -2.46 -12.74
C GLN A 114 -7.87 -3.52 -12.40
N ASP A 115 -6.64 -3.11 -12.05
CA ASP A 115 -5.55 -4.04 -11.73
C ASP A 115 -5.82 -4.72 -10.38
N GLN A 116 -6.25 -3.94 -9.40
CA GLN A 116 -6.64 -4.41 -8.07
C GLN A 116 -7.89 -5.31 -8.15
N CYS A 117 -8.90 -4.93 -8.94
CA CYS A 117 -10.08 -5.77 -9.18
C CYS A 117 -9.70 -7.10 -9.84
N ALA A 118 -8.87 -7.07 -10.90
CA ALA A 118 -8.43 -8.28 -11.58
C ALA A 118 -7.64 -9.20 -10.64
N ALA A 119 -6.77 -8.64 -9.80
CA ALA A 119 -5.99 -9.38 -8.81
C ALA A 119 -6.87 -10.08 -7.75
N VAL A 120 -7.97 -9.47 -7.32
CA VAL A 120 -8.86 -10.02 -6.29
C VAL A 120 -9.89 -11.01 -6.84
N TYR A 121 -10.46 -10.74 -8.02
CA TYR A 121 -11.52 -11.56 -8.58
C TYR A 121 -11.00 -12.69 -9.48
N GLY A 122 -9.86 -12.51 -10.14
CA GLY A 122 -9.33 -13.45 -11.13
C GLY A 122 -10.24 -13.58 -12.37
N GLY A 123 -9.78 -14.36 -13.36
CA GLY A 123 -10.56 -14.65 -14.57
C GLY A 123 -10.77 -13.47 -15.52
N VAL A 124 -11.77 -13.59 -16.40
CA VAL A 124 -12.13 -12.55 -17.39
C VAL A 124 -13.29 -11.74 -16.85
N ASN A 125 -13.11 -10.42 -16.74
CA ASN A 125 -14.07 -9.53 -16.12
C ASN A 125 -14.51 -8.39 -17.04
N LYS A 126 -15.76 -7.97 -16.89
CA LYS A 126 -16.31 -6.76 -17.50
C LYS A 126 -16.68 -5.78 -16.39
N TRP A 127 -15.92 -4.70 -16.28
CA TRP A 127 -16.13 -3.68 -15.26
C TRP A 127 -17.10 -2.60 -15.73
N PHE A 128 -18.03 -2.21 -14.86
CA PHE A 128 -18.90 -1.07 -15.06
C PHE A 128 -18.56 -0.02 -14.01
N TRP A 129 -17.99 1.08 -14.47
CA TRP A 129 -17.64 2.20 -13.60
C TRP A 129 -18.75 3.25 -13.67
N THR A 130 -19.33 3.57 -12.52
CA THR A 130 -20.28 4.67 -12.39
C THR A 130 -19.56 5.85 -11.76
N CYS A 131 -19.57 6.96 -12.46
CA CYS A 131 -19.05 8.21 -11.95
C CYS A 131 -20.20 9.02 -11.38
N ALA A 132 -20.10 9.43 -10.12
CA ALA A 132 -21.16 10.20 -9.47
C ALA A 132 -21.49 11.52 -10.23
N SER A 133 -20.50 12.10 -10.93
CA SER A 133 -20.74 13.11 -11.97
C SER A 133 -19.59 13.19 -12.99
N PRO A 134 -19.84 13.66 -14.22
CA PRO A 134 -18.79 13.92 -15.22
C PRO A 134 -17.71 14.89 -14.73
N GLU A 135 -18.08 15.89 -13.92
CA GLU A 135 -17.17 16.84 -13.27
C GLU A 135 -16.29 16.13 -12.23
N LEU A 136 -16.83 15.17 -11.48
CA LEU A 136 -16.04 14.34 -10.57
C LEU A 136 -15.07 13.46 -11.34
N CYS A 137 -15.49 12.92 -12.49
CA CYS A 137 -14.64 12.12 -13.39
C CYS A 137 -13.43 12.89 -13.91
N LYS A 138 -13.64 14.15 -14.30
CA LYS A 138 -12.55 15.06 -14.69
C LYS A 138 -11.60 15.36 -13.53
N ARG A 139 -12.05 15.17 -12.28
CA ARG A 139 -11.33 15.44 -11.04
C ARG A 139 -11.01 14.16 -10.25
N MET A 140 -11.12 12.95 -10.82
CA MET A 140 -11.01 11.72 -10.01
C MET A 140 -9.65 11.57 -9.32
N GLY A 141 -8.58 12.15 -9.87
CA GLY A 141 -7.31 12.28 -9.16
C GLY A 141 -7.34 13.21 -7.94
N GLU A 142 -8.22 14.23 -7.90
CA GLU A 142 -8.44 15.11 -6.73
C GLU A 142 -9.47 14.56 -5.73
N ALA A 143 -10.49 13.87 -6.22
CA ALA A 143 -11.52 13.26 -5.38
C ALA A 143 -10.98 12.04 -4.61
N GLY A 144 -10.13 11.22 -5.24
CA GLY A 144 -9.32 10.19 -4.58
C GLY A 144 -8.45 10.80 -3.47
N ARG A 145 -7.68 11.85 -3.80
CA ARG A 145 -6.90 12.64 -2.82
C ARG A 145 -7.74 13.14 -1.64
N THR A 146 -8.95 13.63 -1.89
CA THR A 146 -9.82 14.17 -0.82
C THR A 146 -10.37 13.06 0.06
N ARG A 147 -10.73 11.90 -0.51
CA ARG A 147 -11.29 10.75 0.21
C ARG A 147 -10.22 10.03 1.02
N VAL A 148 -9.03 9.85 0.44
CA VAL A 148 -7.81 9.50 1.16
C VAL A 148 -7.62 10.51 2.29
N ASN A 149 -7.39 11.80 2.07
CA ASN A 149 -7.18 12.78 3.15
C ASN A 149 -8.27 12.82 4.25
N LYS A 150 -9.51 12.42 3.95
CA LYS A 150 -10.64 12.42 4.89
C LYS A 150 -10.76 11.13 5.70
N GLU A 151 -10.48 9.96 5.11
CA GLU A 151 -10.54 8.63 5.76
C GLU A 151 -9.16 8.20 6.28
N PHE A 152 -8.13 8.52 5.51
CA PHE A 152 -6.71 8.40 5.77
C PHE A 152 -6.15 9.81 5.91
N ASN A 153 -5.95 10.32 7.12
CA ASN A 153 -5.37 11.65 7.25
C ASN A 153 -3.86 11.65 6.94
N ILE A 154 -3.50 11.31 5.71
CA ILE A 154 -2.15 11.27 5.15
C ILE A 154 -1.55 12.66 5.18
N GLU A 155 -2.33 13.73 4.96
CA GLU A 155 -1.85 15.09 5.20
C GLU A 155 -1.50 15.37 6.67
N ARG A 156 -2.19 14.81 7.66
CA ARG A 156 -1.83 14.93 9.08
C ARG A 156 -0.67 14.01 9.43
N SER A 157 -0.56 12.83 8.84
CA SER A 157 0.59 11.94 9.03
C SER A 157 1.85 12.55 8.40
N ILE A 158 1.75 13.05 7.17
CA ILE A 158 2.82 13.78 6.47
C ILE A 158 3.11 15.11 7.17
N LYS A 159 2.11 15.95 7.52
CA LYS A 159 2.37 17.19 8.29
C LYS A 159 2.88 16.93 9.71
N TYR A 160 2.51 15.83 10.36
CA TYR A 160 3.08 15.45 11.65
C TYR A 160 4.55 15.05 11.50
N LEU A 161 4.89 14.28 10.46
CA LEU A 161 6.27 13.91 10.14
C LEU A 161 7.09 15.14 9.70
N GLU A 162 6.57 15.98 8.81
CA GLU A 162 7.20 17.24 8.35
C GLU A 162 7.33 18.28 9.48
N ARG A 163 6.35 18.39 10.39
CA ARG A 163 6.41 19.33 11.52
C ARG A 163 7.31 18.82 12.65
N THR A 164 7.40 17.52 12.85
CA THR A 164 8.28 16.90 13.86
C THR A 164 9.74 16.88 13.42
N TYR A 165 10.01 16.69 12.12
CA TYR A 165 11.38 16.53 11.59
C TYR A 165 11.88 17.67 10.70
N GLY A 166 11.02 18.55 10.16
CA GLY A 166 11.43 19.79 9.50
C GLY A 166 12.06 20.83 10.44
N LEU A 167 11.80 20.72 11.75
CA LEU A 167 12.47 21.49 12.80
C LEU A 167 13.83 20.90 13.23
N ILE A 168 14.10 19.64 12.91
CA ILE A 168 15.35 18.95 13.27
C ILE A 168 16.41 19.14 12.17
N LEU A 169 16.00 19.22 10.90
CA LEU A 169 16.89 19.45 9.75
C LEU A 169 17.23 20.93 9.48
N SER A 170 16.63 21.88 10.22
CA SER A 170 16.96 23.31 10.16
C SER A 170 17.90 23.77 11.28
N ARG A 171 18.44 22.83 12.07
CA ARG A 171 19.38 23.09 13.18
C ARG A 171 20.78 22.49 13.00
N HIS A 172 21.15 22.13 11.77
CA HIS A 172 22.54 21.84 11.40
C HIS A 172 22.95 22.70 10.21
#